data_AF-A0A0L0NCS1-F1
#
_entry.id   AF-A0A0L0NCS1-F1
#
_cell.length_a   1.000
_cell.length_b   1.000
_cell.length_c   1.000
_cell.angle_alpha   90.00
_cell.angle_beta   90.00
_cell.angle_gamma   90.00
#
_symmetry.space_group_name_H-M   'P 1'
#
loop_
_entity.id
_entity.type
_entity.pdbx_description
1 polymer ?
#
loop_
_entity_poly.entity_id
_entity_poly.type
_entity_poly.pdbx_seq_one_letter_code
_entity_poly.pdbx_strand_id
1 'polypeptide(L)' 'MATFEEVNCKKLNFRCRAKMDNYGDAQRVRYQVMNASFLDFKSEGNKLAEMIKQYDINS' A
#
# COMPACT_ATOMS: atom_id res chain seq x y z
N MET A 1 13.82 -21.19 -4.17
CA MET A 1 12.82 -20.61 -5.11
C MET A 1 11.40 -20.73 -4.58
N ALA A 2 10.98 -21.88 -4.05
CA ALA A 2 9.65 -22.10 -3.47
C ALA A 2 9.12 -20.96 -2.57
N THR A 3 9.93 -20.47 -1.61
CA THR A 3 9.49 -19.41 -0.69
C THR A 3 9.17 -18.08 -1.36
N PHE A 4 9.83 -17.75 -2.49
CA PHE A 4 9.53 -16.52 -3.25
C PHE A 4 8.25 -16.65 -4.07
N GLU A 5 7.98 -17.85 -4.58
CA GLU A 5 6.73 -18.15 -5.29
C GLU A 5 5.53 -18.11 -4.33
N GLU A 6 5.69 -18.64 -3.11
CA GLU A 6 4.66 -18.64 -2.07
C GLU A 6 4.24 -17.25 -1.58
N VAL A 7 5.10 -16.24 -1.70
CA VAL A 7 4.79 -14.86 -1.28
C VAL A 7 4.32 -13.97 -2.43
N ASN A 8 4.42 -14.46 -3.66
CA ASN A 8 3.93 -13.73 -4.83
C ASN A 8 2.39 -13.63 -4.80
N CYS A 9 1.85 -12.60 -5.44
CA CYS A 9 0.40 -12.36 -5.55
C CYS A 9 -0.37 -12.20 -4.23
N LYS A 10 0.32 -11.94 -3.10
CA LYS A 10 -0.33 -11.64 -1.82
C LYS A 10 -0.66 -10.16 -1.67
N LYS A 11 -1.81 -9.87 -1.04
CA LYS A 11 -2.23 -8.48 -0.73
C LYS A 11 -1.67 -8.05 0.62
N LEU A 12 -0.94 -6.94 0.62
CA LEU A 12 -0.24 -6.38 1.77
C LEU A 12 -0.49 -4.87 1.84
N ASN A 13 -0.58 -4.36 3.05
CA ASN A 13 -0.53 -2.93 3.33
C ASN A 13 0.93 -2.51 3.45
N PHE A 14 1.37 -1.64 2.54
CA PHE A 14 2.73 -1.11 2.55
C PHE A 14 2.75 0.33 3.06
N ARG A 15 3.57 0.60 4.07
CA ARG A 15 3.93 1.97 4.44
C ARG A 15 5.14 2.37 3.61
N CYS A 16 4.94 3.19 2.60
CA CYS A 16 6.00 3.63 1.69
C CYS A 16 6.42 5.07 1.94
N ARG A 17 7.70 5.38 1.69
CA ARG A 17 8.24 6.74 1.66
C ARG A 17 8.86 7.01 0.29
N ALA A 18 8.45 8.09 -0.35
CA ALA A 18 9.11 8.60 -1.55
C ALA A 18 10.28 9.51 -1.15
N LYS A 19 11.44 9.32 -1.76
CA LYS A 19 12.58 10.22 -1.66
C LYS A 19 13.20 10.43 -3.04
N MET A 20 13.67 11.64 -3.30
CA MET A 20 14.48 11.91 -4.48
C MET A 20 15.90 11.37 -4.22
N ASP A 21 16.33 10.47 -5.09
CA ASP A 21 17.63 9.83 -5.06
C ASP A 21 18.44 10.39 -6.24
N ASN A 22 19.54 11.08 -5.91
CA ASN A 22 20.42 11.69 -6.89
C ASN A 22 21.73 10.90 -6.93
N TYR A 23 22.01 10.25 -8.04
CA TYR A 23 23.25 9.55 -8.28
C TYR A 23 23.91 10.08 -9.55
N GLY A 24 25.02 10.81 -9.38
CA GLY A 24 25.58 11.63 -10.46
C GLY A 24 24.56 12.69 -10.90
N ASP A 25 24.35 12.81 -12.21
CA ASP A 25 23.37 13.73 -12.80
C ASP A 25 21.96 13.12 -12.92
N ALA A 26 21.78 11.84 -12.57
CA ALA A 26 20.48 11.18 -12.65
C ALA A 26 19.69 11.39 -11.35
N GLN A 27 18.53 12.05 -11.47
CA GLN A 27 17.55 12.19 -10.40
C GLN A 27 16.40 11.21 -10.63
N ARG A 28 16.06 10.41 -9.62
CA ARG A 28 14.88 9.53 -9.67
C ARG A 28 14.13 9.53 -8.35
N VAL A 29 12.81 9.40 -8.42
CA VAL A 29 11.99 9.14 -7.23
C VAL A 29 12.14 7.68 -6.85
N ARG A 30 12.68 7.43 -5.65
CA ARG A 30 12.78 6.08 -5.07
C ARG A 30 11.70 5.90 -4.00
N TYR A 31 10.90 4.85 -4.14
CA TYR A 31 9.95 4.42 -3.11
C TYR A 31 10.62 3.40 -2.20
N GLN A 32 10.66 3.70 -0.90
CA GLN A 32 11.17 2.81 0.13
C GLN A 32 10.01 2.27 0.95
N VAL A 33 9.88 0.95 1.02
CA VAL A 33 8.94 0.29 1.93
C VAL A 33 9.51 0.33 3.34
N MET A 34 8.81 0.99 4.27
CA MET A 34 9.16 1.07 5.68
C MET A 34 8.51 -0.05 6.51
N ASN A 35 7.32 -0.49 6.11
CA ASN A 35 6.60 -1.59 6.73
C ASN A 35 5.73 -2.32 5.70
N ALA A 36 5.55 -3.62 5.89
CA ALA A 36 4.62 -4.46 5.15
C ALA A 36 3.82 -5.31 6.14
N SER A 37 2.49 -5.19 6.13
CA SER A 37 1.61 -6.04 6.93
C SER A 37 0.56 -6.70 6.07
N PHE A 38 0.08 -7.88 6.47
CA PHE A 38 -1.05 -8.52 5.79
C PHE A 38 -2.30 -7.66 5.89
N LEU A 39 -3.11 -7.71 4.84
CA LEU A 39 -4.37 -6.98 4.75
C LEU A 39 -5.39 -7.58 5.72
N ASP A 40 -5.93 -6.74 6.61
CA ASP A 40 -7.07 -7.11 7.45
C ASP A 40 -8.37 -6.74 6.75
N PHE A 41 -9.00 -7.73 6.12
CA PHE A 41 -10.23 -7.54 5.35
C PHE A 41 -11.40 -7.00 6.18
N LYS A 42 -11.45 -7.30 7.49
CA LYS A 42 -12.55 -6.86 8.34
C LYS A 42 -12.47 -5.35 8.58
N SER A 43 -11.30 -4.86 9.00
CA SER A 43 -11.12 -3.43 9.24
C SER A 43 -11.18 -2.62 7.94
N GLU A 44 -10.59 -3.09 6.84
CA GLU A 44 -10.67 -2.40 5.55
C GLU A 44 -12.10 -2.39 4.97
N GLY A 45 -12.85 -3.49 5.13
CA GLY A 45 -14.26 -3.54 4.74
C GLY A 45 -15.13 -2.53 5.50
N ASN A 46 -14.89 -2.39 6.81
CA ASN A 46 -15.59 -1.38 7.62
C ASN A 46 -15.26 0.05 7.17
N LYS A 47 -13.97 0.35 6.90
CA LYS A 47 -13.56 1.68 6.38
C LYS A 47 -14.25 2.00 5.04
N LEU A 48 -14.34 1.03 4.14
CA LEU A 48 -15.02 1.19 2.86
C LEU A 48 -16.52 1.40 3.05
N ALA A 49 -17.18 0.65 3.93
CA ALA A 49 -18.60 0.81 4.23
C ALA A 49 -18.91 2.19 4.84
N GLU A 50 -18.04 2.69 5.74
CA GLU A 50 -18.15 4.04 6.29
C GLU A 50 -17.99 5.11 5.20
N MET A 51 -17.03 4.94 4.29
CA MET A 51 -16.81 5.84 3.17
C MET A 51 -18.01 5.88 2.22
N ILE A 52 -18.62 4.73 1.91
CA ILE A 52 -19.83 4.63 1.08
C ILE A 52 -21.00 5.40 1.74
N LYS A 53 -21.20 5.21 3.06
CA LYS A 53 -22.24 5.94 3.80
C LYS A 53 -22.05 7.45 3.75
N GLN A 54 -20.82 7.95 3.72
CA GLN A 54 -20.55 9.38 3.59
C GLN A 54 -20.97 9.95 2.23
N TYR A 55 -20.96 9.14 1.16
CA TYR A 55 -21.43 9.56 -0.16
C TYR A 55 -22.97 9.60 -0.25
N ASP A 56 -23.68 8.69 0.42
CA ASP A 56 -25.15 8.68 0.47
C ASP A 56 -25.74 9.90 1.19
N ILE A 57 -25.03 10.45 2.19
CA ILE A 57 -25.51 11.62 2.97
C ILE A 57 -25.50 12.93 2.17
N ASN A 58 -24.75 13.00 1.07
CA ASN A 58 -24.64 14.19 0.21
C ASN A 58 -25.48 14.10 -1.09
N SER A 59 -26.41 13.14 -1.19
CA SER A 59 -27.34 12.99 -2.32
C SER A 59 -28.74 13.54 -2.01
#